data_AF-A0A316ME80-F1
#
_entry.id   AF-A0A316ME80-F1
#
_cell.length_a   1.000
_cell.length_b   1.000
_cell.length_c   1.000
_cell.angle_alpha   90.00
_cell.angle_beta   90.00
_cell.angle_gamma   90.00
#
_symmetry.space_group_name_H-M   'P 1'
#
loop_
_entity.id
_entity.type
_entity.pdbx_description
1 polymer ?
#
loop_
_entity_poly.entity_id
_entity_poly.type
_entity_poly.pdbx_seq_one_letter_code
_entity_poly.pdbx_strand_id
1 'polypeptide(L)'
;MKISEINIEYLISYCNAYDDEETKKNMGIILDASKAFIKSSTGLDDVTIDTYEDLTLVLLAVVSDMYDNRTFTVEKVQINPIYDSILNMHRRNFL
;
A
#
# COMPACT_ATOMS: atom_id res chain seq x y z
N MET A 1 11.63 7.92 -1.00
CA MET A 1 11.15 7.24 -2.22
C MET A 1 9.69 7.62 -2.38
N LYS A 2 9.31 8.11 -3.57
CA LYS A 2 7.92 8.46 -3.87
C LYS A 2 7.11 7.23 -4.22
N ILE A 3 5.79 7.32 -4.12
CA ILE A 3 4.89 6.23 -4.49
C ILE A 3 5.02 5.87 -5.99
N SER A 4 5.28 6.85 -6.84
CA SER A 4 5.54 6.65 -8.28
C SER A 4 6.87 5.97 -8.59
N GLU A 5 7.85 6.03 -7.69
CA GLU A 5 9.18 5.44 -7.88
C GLU A 5 9.21 3.94 -7.51
N ILE A 6 8.15 3.43 -6.88
CA ILE A 6 8.04 2.04 -6.47
C ILE A 6 7.75 1.17 -7.70
N ASN A 7 8.63 0.23 -7.96
CA ASN A 7 8.50 -0.78 -9.00
C ASN A 7 8.27 -2.18 -8.40
N ILE A 8 7.92 -3.13 -9.26
CA ILE A 8 7.56 -4.50 -8.85
C ILE A 8 8.77 -5.23 -8.27
N GLU A 9 9.96 -4.98 -8.82
CA GLU A 9 11.21 -5.60 -8.36
C GLU A 9 11.54 -5.22 -6.91
N TYR A 10 11.33 -3.95 -6.56
CA TYR A 10 11.48 -3.47 -5.20
C TYR A 10 10.48 -4.15 -4.26
N LEU A 11 9.21 -4.30 -4.68
CA LEU A 11 8.17 -4.94 -3.87
C LEU A 11 8.44 -6.43 -3.64
N ILE A 12 8.95 -7.13 -4.65
CA ILE A 12 9.34 -8.55 -4.51
C ILE A 12 10.42 -8.70 -3.46
N SER A 13 11.45 -7.84 -3.51
CA SER A 13 12.53 -7.82 -2.51
C SER A 13 12.00 -7.45 -1.12
N TYR A 14 11.15 -6.43 -1.04
CA TYR A 14 10.58 -5.93 0.22
C TYR A 14 9.70 -6.98 0.92
N CYS A 15 8.84 -7.67 0.19
CA CYS A 15 7.92 -8.68 0.73
C CYS A 15 8.57 -10.07 0.84
N ASN A 16 9.85 -10.21 0.47
CA ASN A 16 10.54 -11.51 0.37
C ASN A 16 9.72 -12.53 -0.47
N ALA A 17 9.15 -12.04 -1.58
CA ALA A 17 8.30 -12.82 -2.46
C ALA A 17 9.13 -13.63 -3.47
N TYR A 18 8.49 -14.63 -4.11
CA TYR A 18 9.14 -15.36 -5.19
C TYR A 18 9.29 -14.47 -6.44
N ASP A 19 10.48 -14.49 -7.05
CA ASP A 19 10.76 -13.77 -8.29
C ASP A 19 10.34 -14.61 -9.51
N ASP A 20 9.03 -14.76 -9.67
CA ASP A 20 8.40 -15.43 -10.80
C ASP A 20 7.33 -14.55 -11.46
N GLU A 21 6.99 -14.85 -12.71
CA GLU A 21 6.06 -14.04 -13.52
C GLU A 21 4.64 -13.97 -12.93
N GLU A 22 4.17 -15.03 -12.28
CA GLU A 22 2.85 -15.04 -11.64
C GLU A 22 2.86 -14.11 -10.42
N THR A 23 3.90 -14.19 -9.60
CA THR A 23 4.10 -13.31 -8.45
C THR A 23 4.23 -11.85 -8.87
N LYS A 24 4.99 -11.54 -9.94
CA LYS A 24 5.09 -10.18 -10.50
C LYS A 24 3.73 -9.62 -10.91
N LYS A 25 2.92 -10.42 -11.60
CA LYS A 25 1.58 -10.03 -12.02
C LYS A 25 0.68 -9.76 -10.81
N ASN A 26 0.73 -10.62 -9.80
CA ASN A 26 -0.03 -10.44 -8.56
C ASN A 26 0.42 -9.18 -7.79
N MET A 27 1.72 -8.92 -7.72
CA MET A 27 2.28 -7.70 -7.13
C MET A 27 1.81 -6.43 -7.84
N GLY A 28 1.68 -6.45 -9.17
CA GLY A 28 1.11 -5.34 -9.93
C GLY A 28 -0.33 -5.03 -9.50
N ILE A 29 -1.18 -6.06 -9.37
CA ILE A 29 -2.57 -5.91 -8.92
C ILE A 29 -2.62 -5.36 -7.48
N ILE A 30 -1.79 -5.91 -6.59
CA ILE A 30 -1.72 -5.47 -5.18
C ILE A 30 -1.24 -4.02 -5.07
N LEU A 31 -0.25 -3.62 -5.86
CA LEU A 31 0.25 -2.24 -5.89
C LEU A 31 -0.84 -1.26 -6.31
N ASP A 32 -1.57 -1.58 -7.38
CA ASP A 32 -2.67 -0.74 -7.86
C ASP A 32 -3.81 -0.64 -6.84
N ALA A 33 -4.17 -1.77 -6.22
CA ALA A 33 -5.17 -1.81 -5.14
C ALA A 33 -4.72 -0.99 -3.91
N SER A 34 -3.46 -1.09 -3.52
CA SER A 34 -2.88 -0.34 -2.39
C SER A 34 -2.88 1.17 -2.66
N LYS A 35 -2.54 1.60 -3.87
CA LYS A 35 -2.62 3.01 -4.29
C LYS A 35 -4.07 3.51 -4.23
N ALA A 36 -5.01 2.72 -4.76
CA ALA A 36 -6.44 3.06 -4.70
C ALA A 36 -6.96 3.17 -3.26
N PHE A 37 -6.54 2.26 -2.37
CA PHE A 37 -6.89 2.28 -0.96
C PHE A 37 -6.44 3.57 -0.27
N ILE A 38 -5.17 3.97 -0.45
CA ILE A 38 -4.64 5.21 0.14
C ILE A 38 -5.39 6.43 -0.40
N LYS A 39 -5.61 6.51 -1.71
CA LYS A 39 -6.37 7.61 -2.32
C LYS A 39 -7.80 7.68 -1.79
N SER A 40 -8.49 6.55 -1.68
CA SER A 40 -9.86 6.52 -1.15
C SER A 40 -9.91 6.89 0.33
N SER A 41 -8.91 6.50 1.11
CA SER A 41 -8.87 6.73 2.56
C SER A 41 -8.47 8.17 2.93
N THR A 42 -7.71 8.82 2.07
CA THR A 42 -7.22 10.20 2.28
C THR A 42 -7.99 11.24 1.47
N GLY A 43 -8.57 10.87 0.32
CA GLY A 43 -9.17 11.80 -0.64
C GLY A 43 -8.14 12.58 -1.47
N LEU A 44 -6.90 12.10 -1.58
CA LEU A 44 -5.83 12.73 -2.36
C LEU A 44 -5.79 12.25 -3.81
N ASP A 45 -5.22 13.07 -4.70
CA ASP A 45 -4.94 12.72 -6.09
C ASP A 45 -3.54 12.10 -6.27
N ASP A 46 -3.28 11.52 -7.44
CA ASP A 46 -2.02 10.84 -7.77
C ASP A 46 -0.79 11.77 -7.67
N VAL A 47 -0.97 13.07 -7.84
CA VAL A 47 0.12 14.05 -7.74
C VAL A 47 0.45 14.36 -6.29
N THR A 48 -0.58 14.52 -5.45
CA THR A 48 -0.39 14.92 -4.06
C THR A 48 0.11 13.76 -3.20
N ILE A 49 -0.34 12.53 -3.44
CA ILE A 49 0.17 11.36 -2.70
C ILE A 49 1.69 11.19 -2.86
N ASP A 50 2.24 11.61 -3.99
CA ASP A 50 3.65 11.51 -4.34
C ASP A 50 4.53 12.56 -3.62
N THR A 51 3.91 13.54 -2.96
CA THR A 51 4.60 14.58 -2.19
C THR A 51 4.89 14.17 -0.74
N TYR A 52 4.27 13.09 -0.27
CA TYR A 52 4.30 12.65 1.11
C TYR A 52 5.06 11.32 1.26
N GLU A 53 6.27 11.38 1.82
CA GLU A 53 7.12 10.19 1.96
C GLU A 53 6.62 9.18 3.00
N ASP A 54 5.84 9.65 3.98
CA ASP A 54 5.21 8.79 4.98
C ASP A 54 4.09 7.92 4.38
N LEU A 55 3.39 8.41 3.34
CA LEU A 55 2.43 7.61 2.58
C LEU A 55 3.11 6.46 1.81
N THR A 56 4.37 6.62 1.40
CA THR A 56 5.15 5.52 0.82
C THR A 56 5.31 4.38 1.81
N LEU A 57 5.60 4.67 3.08
CA LEU A 57 5.70 3.65 4.13
C LEU A 57 4.38 2.91 4.32
N VAL A 58 3.27 3.66 4.32
CA VAL A 58 1.91 3.06 4.40
C VAL A 58 1.65 2.16 3.20
N LEU A 59 2.01 2.59 1.98
CA LEU A 59 1.85 1.77 0.78
C LEU A 59 2.58 0.43 0.89
N LEU A 60 3.86 0.46 1.31
CA LEU A 60 4.66 -0.76 1.46
C LEU A 60 4.06 -1.72 2.49
N ALA A 61 3.56 -1.19 3.61
CA ALA A 61 2.89 -2.00 4.62
C ALA A 61 1.59 -2.62 4.11
N VAL A 62 0.77 -1.87 3.37
CA VAL A 62 -0.48 -2.38 2.79
C VAL A 62 -0.19 -3.44 1.73
N VAL A 63 0.83 -3.23 0.88
CA VAL A 63 1.24 -4.24 -0.11
C VAL A 63 1.68 -5.53 0.57
N SER A 64 2.50 -5.45 1.62
CA SER A 64 2.95 -6.61 2.38
C SER A 64 1.76 -7.36 2.99
N ASP A 65 0.83 -6.65 3.65
CA ASP A 65 -0.34 -7.26 4.28
C ASP A 65 -1.26 -7.93 3.25
N MET A 66 -1.53 -7.28 2.12
CA MET A 66 -2.32 -7.87 1.03
C MET A 66 -1.63 -9.07 0.37
N TYR A 67 -0.30 -9.08 0.31
CA TYR A 67 0.47 -10.19 -0.25
C TYR A 67 0.45 -11.42 0.66
N ASP A 68 0.61 -11.21 1.98
CA ASP A 68 0.63 -12.26 2.99
C ASP A 68 -0.78 -12.81 3.26
N ASN A 69 -1.78 -11.93 3.35
CA ASN A 69 -3.16 -12.27 3.66
C ASN A 69 -4.04 -12.26 2.40
N ARG A 70 -4.00 -13.35 1.62
CA ARG A 70 -4.80 -13.52 0.38
C ARG A 70 -6.20 -14.10 0.61
N THR A 71 -6.54 -14.44 1.84
CA THR A 71 -7.86 -14.95 2.20
C THR A 71 -8.78 -13.81 2.57
N PHE A 72 -10.03 -13.90 2.15
CA PHE A 72 -11.04 -12.91 2.52
C PHE A 72 -11.32 -12.89 4.03
N THR A 73 -11.16 -14.03 4.70
CA THR A 73 -11.35 -14.16 6.14
C THR A 73 -10.01 -14.02 6.86
N VAL A 74 -10.00 -13.20 7.90
CA VAL A 74 -8.88 -13.05 8.83
C VAL A 74 -9.37 -13.32 10.25
N GLU A 75 -8.55 -13.99 11.07
CA GLU A 75 -8.93 -14.32 12.45
C GLU A 75 -8.95 -13.08 13.35
N LYS A 76 -8.06 -12.11 13.08
CA LYS A 76 -7.96 -10.87 13.85
C LYS A 76 -7.64 -9.71 12.91
N VAL A 77 -8.53 -8.71 12.90
CA VAL A 77 -8.28 -7.43 12.24
C VAL A 77 -7.51 -6.55 13.21
N GLN A 78 -6.26 -6.22 12.88
CA GLN A 78 -5.46 -5.29 13.67
C GLN A 78 -4.77 -4.27 12.76
N ILE A 79 -5.18 -3.02 12.87
CA ILE A 79 -4.56 -1.91 12.15
C ILE A 79 -3.39 -1.38 12.97
N ASN A 80 -2.24 -1.16 12.33
CA ASN A 80 -1.13 -0.50 12.98
C ASN A 80 -1.49 0.98 13.25
N PRO A 81 -1.51 1.43 14.52
CA PRO A 81 -1.93 2.79 14.86
C PRO A 81 -1.03 3.87 14.24
N ILE A 82 0.22 3.55 13.91
CA ILE A 82 1.13 4.49 13.22
C ILE A 82 0.64 4.74 11.79
N TYR A 83 0.28 3.69 11.06
CA TYR A 83 -0.21 3.83 9.68
C TYR A 83 -1.59 4.49 9.64
N ASP A 84 -2.46 4.17 10.61
CA ASP A 84 -3.75 4.86 10.74
C ASP A 84 -3.56 6.36 11.03
N SER A 85 -2.63 6.72 11.92
CA SER A 85 -2.29 8.11 12.19
C SER A 85 -1.78 8.84 10.94
N ILE A 86 -0.88 8.21 10.17
CA ILE A 86 -0.38 8.78 8.90
C ILE A 86 -1.52 9.01 7.91
N LEU A 87 -2.41 8.03 7.73
CA LEU A 87 -3.58 8.18 6.86
C LEU A 87 -4.49 9.32 7.33
N ASN A 88 -4.71 9.45 8.65
CA ASN A 88 -5.54 10.50 9.22
C ASN A 88 -4.91 11.90 9.10
N MET A 89 -3.58 12.03 9.16
CA MET A 89 -2.88 13.32 8.96
C MET A 89 -3.12 13.90 7.56
N HIS A 90 -3.25 13.03 6.55
CA HIS A 90 -3.40 13.42 5.15
C HIS A 90 -4.85 13.37 4.65
N ARG A 91 -5.80 13.02 5.52
CA ARG A 91 -7.22 12.93 5.16
C ARG A 91 -7.78 14.32 4.87
N ARG A 92 -8.24 14.51 3.64
CA ARG A 92 -9.04 15.67 3.19
C ARG A 92 -10.52 15.37 3.09
N ASN A 93 -10.87 14.08 3.07
CA ASN A 93 -12.25 13.62 3.05
C ASN A 93 -12.79 13.50 4.49
N PHE A 94 -13.29 14.61 5.03
CA PHE A 94 -13.98 14.65 6.33
C PHE A 94 -15.49 14.52 6.08
N LEU A 95 -15.94 13.28 5.82
CA LEU A 95 -17.35 12.92 5.86
C LEU A 95 -17.80 12.64 7.30
#